data_AF-A0ABD0V2S6-F1
#
_entry.id   AF-A0ABD0V2S6-F1
#
_cell.length_a   1.000
_cell.length_b   1.000
_cell.length_c   1.000
_cell.angle_alpha   90.00
_cell.angle_beta   90.00
_cell.angle_gamma   90.00
#
_symmetry.space_group_name_H-M   'P 1'
#
loop_
_entity.id
_entity.type
_entity.pdbx_description
1 polymer ?
#
loop_
_entity_poly.entity_id
_entity_poly.type
_entity_poly.pdbx_seq_one_letter_code
_entity_poly.pdbx_strand_id
1 'polypeptide(L)'
;MEENGDGRAAESYGVLLYYNYISIPDATSLARFYDTHCRSLNLFGRIRVGLEGVNATIGGKLSALEEHIAVMNSNSLFDGTDFKLAPCGHPSNEKIARECGFTSLSVRVVKELVTFMSDPLLKSPVISNAGRHLSASEFHYVLHQAAECGNALQCEARMQNEDLVLLDARNVYETRIGKFKILNINTLDPEIRQYSDLASWILIPSIFSHVSLPAHERTSLSGLHVWIGTVLTAEKVEGLHY
;
A
#
# COMPACT_ATOMS: atom_id res chain seq x y z
N MET A 1 37.75 34.18 24.12
CA MET A 1 36.47 33.61 24.57
C MET A 1 36.02 32.67 23.48
N GLU A 2 36.12 31.37 23.75
CA GLU A 2 35.71 30.29 22.84
C GLU A 2 34.19 30.28 22.72
N GLU A 3 33.66 30.37 21.49
CA GLU A 3 32.32 29.89 21.20
C GLU A 3 32.44 28.44 20.70
N ASN A 4 32.16 27.50 21.61
CA ASN A 4 31.92 26.10 21.27
C ASN A 4 30.59 25.98 20.54
N GLY A 5 30.62 26.06 19.21
CA GLY A 5 29.51 25.61 18.36
C GLY A 5 29.53 24.09 18.27
N ASP A 6 28.73 23.41 19.09
CA ASP A 6 28.48 21.97 19.02
C ASP A 6 27.89 21.62 17.64
N GLY A 7 28.76 21.21 16.71
CA GLY A 7 28.42 20.78 15.36
C GLY A 7 27.77 19.39 15.32
N ARG A 8 26.73 19.16 16.14
CA ARG A 8 25.86 18.00 15.95
C ARG A 8 25.10 18.21 14.65
N ALA A 9 25.52 17.51 13.60
CA ALA A 9 24.70 17.32 12.42
C ALA A 9 23.30 16.95 12.90
N ALA A 10 22.29 17.75 12.57
CA ALA A 10 20.91 17.50 12.97
C ALA A 10 20.55 16.09 12.50
N GLU A 11 20.32 15.17 13.45
CA GLU A 11 19.99 13.80 13.12
C GLU A 11 18.68 13.78 12.34
N SER A 12 18.76 13.29 11.11
CA SER A 12 17.62 13.24 10.19
C SER A 12 16.68 12.09 10.54
N TYR A 13 15.38 12.33 10.42
CA TYR A 13 14.33 11.37 10.70
C TYR A 13 13.75 10.83 9.38
N GLY A 14 13.01 9.74 9.49
CA GLY A 14 12.28 9.21 8.36
C GLY A 14 11.13 8.30 8.76
N VAL A 15 10.43 7.85 7.72
CA VAL A 15 9.39 6.84 7.79
C VAL A 15 9.77 5.74 6.82
N LEU A 16 9.68 4.51 7.27
CA LEU A 16 9.89 3.30 6.50
C LEU A 16 8.57 2.54 6.37
N LEU A 17 8.17 2.28 5.13
CA LEU A 17 7.00 1.48 4.80
C LEU A 17 7.43 0.25 4.00
N TYR A 18 6.91 -0.91 4.36
CA TYR A 18 7.05 -2.11 3.55
C TYR A 18 5.96 -3.13 3.90
N TYR A 19 5.67 -3.98 2.94
CA TYR A 19 4.89 -5.20 3.13
C TYR A 19 5.65 -6.34 2.48
N ASN A 20 5.55 -7.53 3.05
CA ASN A 20 6.12 -8.73 2.47
C ASN A 20 5.17 -9.90 2.70
N TYR A 21 4.61 -10.46 1.61
CA TYR A 21 3.71 -11.60 1.65
C TYR A 21 4.49 -12.90 1.49
N ILE A 22 4.75 -13.55 2.61
CA ILE A 22 5.58 -14.76 2.73
C ILE A 22 4.93 -15.70 3.73
N SER A 23 5.12 -17.01 3.55
CA SER A 23 4.66 -17.96 4.56
C SER A 23 5.53 -17.88 5.81
N ILE A 24 4.94 -17.47 6.93
CA ILE A 24 5.61 -17.32 8.21
C ILE A 24 5.20 -18.50 9.11
N PRO A 25 6.15 -19.36 9.54
CA PRO A 25 5.83 -20.51 10.39
C PRO A 25 5.28 -20.13 11.76
N ASP A 26 5.81 -19.05 12.35
CA ASP A 26 5.42 -18.57 13.68
C ASP A 26 5.34 -17.04 13.72
N ALA A 27 4.14 -16.52 13.48
CA ALA A 27 3.84 -15.10 13.55
C ALA A 27 4.06 -14.52 14.97
N THR A 28 3.88 -15.31 16.02
CA THR A 28 4.03 -14.84 17.41
C THR A 28 5.49 -14.61 17.76
N SER A 29 6.37 -15.52 17.36
CA SER A 29 7.81 -15.36 17.57
C SER A 29 8.37 -14.20 16.74
N LEU A 30 7.92 -14.03 15.50
CA LEU A 30 8.33 -12.89 14.69
C LEU A 30 7.82 -11.54 15.24
N ALA A 31 6.59 -11.49 15.76
CA ALA A 31 6.08 -10.30 16.44
C ALA A 31 6.92 -9.93 17.68
N ARG A 32 7.33 -10.91 18.48
CA ARG A 32 8.25 -10.70 19.63
C ARG A 32 9.61 -10.17 19.19
N PHE A 33 10.14 -10.68 18.08
CA PHE A 33 11.38 -10.16 17.48
C PHE A 33 11.23 -8.69 17.10
N TYR A 34 10.19 -8.32 16.35
CA TYR A 34 9.94 -6.93 15.97
C TYR A 34 9.79 -6.00 17.18
N ASP A 35 9.00 -6.41 18.19
CA ASP A 35 8.79 -5.57 19.37
C ASP A 35 10.11 -5.30 20.10
N THR A 36 10.94 -6.33 20.29
CA THR A 36 12.25 -6.19 20.96
C THR A 36 13.22 -5.36 20.13
N HIS A 37 13.37 -5.69 18.85
CA HIS A 37 14.34 -5.07 17.96
C HIS A 37 14.01 -3.59 17.71
N CYS A 38 12.77 -3.27 17.32
CA CYS A 38 12.37 -1.89 17.06
C CYS A 38 12.46 -1.03 18.34
N ARG A 39 12.13 -1.57 19.52
CA ARG A 39 12.33 -0.86 20.80
C ARG A 39 13.80 -0.57 21.08
N SER A 40 14.71 -1.52 20.84
CA SER A 40 16.15 -1.29 21.05
C SER A 40 16.70 -0.18 20.16
N LEU A 41 16.10 0.02 18.99
CA LEU A 41 16.45 1.07 18.04
C LEU A 41 15.68 2.39 18.25
N ASN A 42 14.84 2.48 19.29
CA ASN A 42 13.92 3.60 19.54
C ASN A 42 13.01 3.91 18.34
N LEU A 43 12.62 2.88 17.58
CA LEU A 43 11.66 2.99 16.49
C LEU A 43 10.23 2.91 17.03
N PHE A 44 9.34 3.65 16.39
CA PHE A 44 7.92 3.73 16.71
C PHE A 44 7.09 3.48 15.45
N GLY A 45 5.78 3.29 15.62
CA GLY A 45 4.86 3.02 14.51
C GLY A 45 4.09 1.73 14.69
N ARG A 46 3.69 1.12 13.58
CA ARG A 46 2.77 -0.02 13.55
C ARG A 46 3.33 -1.15 12.72
N ILE A 47 3.33 -2.35 13.29
CA ILE A 47 3.73 -3.57 12.63
C ILE A 47 2.62 -4.61 12.82
N ARG A 48 2.16 -5.17 11.72
CA ARG A 48 1.22 -6.29 11.68
C ARG A 48 1.96 -7.52 11.18
N VAL A 49 1.85 -8.61 11.93
CA VAL A 49 2.49 -9.89 11.60
C VAL A 49 1.41 -10.95 11.50
N GLY A 50 1.35 -11.65 10.38
CA GLY A 50 0.43 -12.76 10.16
C GLY A 50 1.19 -13.99 9.68
N LEU A 51 0.50 -15.12 9.55
CA LEU A 51 1.09 -16.31 8.91
C LEU A 51 1.36 -16.09 7.41
N GLU A 52 0.72 -15.08 6.82
CA GLU A 52 0.88 -14.69 5.42
C GLU A 52 1.93 -13.59 5.19
N GLY A 53 2.60 -13.07 6.22
CA GLY A 53 3.66 -12.09 6.05
C GLY A 53 3.76 -11.01 7.11
N VAL A 54 4.23 -9.83 6.69
CA VAL A 54 4.37 -8.63 7.52
C VAL A 54 3.91 -7.38 6.77
N ASN A 55 3.27 -6.46 7.48
CA ASN A 55 3.04 -5.08 7.03
C ASN A 55 3.54 -4.12 8.11
N ALA A 56 4.49 -3.27 7.75
CA ALA A 56 5.16 -2.37 8.67
C ALA A 56 5.14 -0.93 8.17
N THR A 57 4.86 -0.03 9.11
CA THR A 57 5.06 1.41 8.99
C THR A 57 5.75 1.86 10.26
N ILE A 58 7.06 2.10 10.17
CA ILE A 58 7.88 2.50 11.32
C ILE A 58 8.58 3.81 11.04
N GLY A 59 8.79 4.61 12.07
CA GLY A 59 9.50 5.87 12.00
C GLY A 59 10.56 5.97 13.10
N GLY A 60 11.51 6.86 12.87
CA GLY A 60 12.63 7.08 13.78
C GLY A 60 13.79 7.78 13.09
N LYS A 61 14.98 7.69 13.68
CA LYS A 61 16.21 8.19 13.07
C LYS A 61 16.53 7.41 11.80
N LEU A 62 17.02 8.09 10.76
CA LEU A 62 17.38 7.42 9.50
C LEU A 62 18.39 6.28 9.71
N SER A 63 19.41 6.48 10.53
CA SER A 63 20.39 5.44 10.85
C SER A 63 19.78 4.20 11.49
N ALA A 64 18.78 4.38 12.37
CA ALA A 64 18.06 3.28 13.00
C ALA A 64 17.14 2.55 12.00
N LEU A 65 16.56 3.27 11.03
CA LEU A 65 15.78 2.67 9.96
C LEU A 65 16.66 1.87 8.99
N GLU A 66 17.84 2.38 8.67
CA GLU A 66 18.84 1.69 7.85
C GLU A 66 19.37 0.42 8.55
N GLU A 67 19.64 0.51 9.86
CA GLU A 67 20.00 -0.66 10.68
C GLU A 67 18.89 -1.71 10.68
N HIS A 68 17.63 -1.28 10.84
CA HIS A 68 16.46 -2.17 10.73
C HIS A 68 16.42 -2.84 9.35
N ILE A 69 16.57 -2.10 8.25
CA ILE A 69 16.60 -2.65 6.89
C ILE A 69 17.71 -3.70 6.74
N ALA A 70 18.92 -3.41 7.24
CA ALA A 70 20.04 -4.34 7.18
C ALA A 70 19.76 -5.64 7.94
N VAL A 71 19.17 -5.56 9.13
CA VAL A 71 18.77 -6.73 9.92
C VAL A 71 17.70 -7.54 9.18
N MET A 72 16.69 -6.88 8.60
CA MET A 72 15.67 -7.58 7.82
C MET A 72 16.28 -8.30 6.61
N ASN A 73 17.13 -7.63 5.84
CA ASN A 73 17.81 -8.20 4.67
C ASN A 73 18.79 -9.33 5.01
N SER A 74 19.26 -9.42 6.25
CA SER A 74 20.12 -10.54 6.69
C SER A 74 19.35 -11.86 6.83
N ASN A 75 18.01 -11.80 6.84
CA ASN A 75 17.14 -12.95 6.94
C ASN A 75 16.51 -13.24 5.58
N SER A 76 16.78 -14.43 5.03
CA SER A 76 16.28 -14.89 3.73
C SER A 76 14.76 -14.86 3.60
N LEU A 77 14.01 -14.83 4.70
CA LEU A 77 12.56 -14.63 4.67
C LEU A 77 12.16 -13.29 4.03
N PHE A 78 13.02 -12.28 4.13
CA PHE A 78 12.75 -10.92 3.65
C PHE A 78 13.44 -10.59 2.33
N ASP A 79 14.02 -11.58 1.65
CA ASP A 79 14.63 -11.41 0.34
C ASP A 79 13.63 -10.81 -0.65
N GLY A 80 14.06 -9.75 -1.36
CA GLY A 80 13.22 -9.06 -2.34
C GLY A 80 12.15 -8.12 -1.76
N THR A 81 12.15 -7.86 -0.45
CA THR A 81 11.26 -6.86 0.15
C THR A 81 11.55 -5.46 -0.39
N ASP A 82 10.52 -4.76 -0.86
CA ASP A 82 10.60 -3.37 -1.29
C ASP A 82 10.47 -2.42 -0.09
N PHE A 83 11.61 -1.97 0.43
CA PHE A 83 11.70 -1.04 1.55
C PHE A 83 11.58 0.42 1.09
N LYS A 84 10.43 1.06 1.36
CA LYS A 84 10.18 2.45 1.00
C LYS A 84 10.56 3.38 2.14
N LEU A 85 11.79 3.89 2.09
CA LEU A 85 12.32 4.86 3.06
C LEU A 85 12.09 6.30 2.56
N ALA A 86 11.39 7.10 3.36
CA ALA A 86 11.14 8.51 3.09
C ALA A 86 11.74 9.38 4.22
N PRO A 87 12.77 10.20 3.93
CA PRO A 87 13.26 11.19 4.87
C PRO A 87 12.18 12.22 5.22
N CYS A 88 12.12 12.61 6.50
CA CYS A 88 11.21 13.65 6.96
C CYS A 88 11.81 14.43 8.13
N GLY A 89 11.27 15.63 8.39
CA GLY A 89 11.59 16.35 9.61
C GLY A 89 11.09 15.61 10.85
N HIS A 90 11.73 15.86 12.00
CA HIS A 90 11.15 15.47 13.28
C HIS A 90 9.79 16.18 13.48
N PRO A 91 8.78 15.51 14.05
CA PRO A 91 7.53 16.19 14.41
C PRO A 91 7.81 17.47 15.19
N SER A 92 7.27 18.60 14.75
CA SER A 92 7.56 19.90 15.39
C SER A 92 6.93 20.04 16.78
N ASN A 93 5.97 19.19 17.12
CA ASN A 93 5.40 19.07 18.46
C ASN A 93 4.78 17.68 18.71
N GLU A 94 4.42 17.44 19.97
CA GLU A 94 3.85 16.17 20.44
C GLU A 94 2.45 15.87 19.84
N LYS A 95 1.66 16.91 19.50
CA LYS A 95 0.35 16.73 18.86
C LYS A 95 0.52 16.12 17.47
N ILE A 96 1.44 16.65 16.67
CA ILE A 96 1.79 16.12 15.34
C ILE A 96 2.36 14.70 15.47
N ALA A 97 3.26 14.47 16.43
CA ALA A 97 3.78 13.13 16.69
C ALA A 97 2.65 12.12 16.99
N ARG A 98 1.66 12.49 17.81
CA ARG A 98 0.49 11.65 18.11
C ARG A 98 -0.40 11.41 16.88
N GLU A 99 -0.70 12.46 16.13
CA GLU A 99 -1.53 12.39 14.92
C GLU A 99 -0.88 11.51 13.83
N CYS A 100 0.44 11.57 13.68
CA CYS A 100 1.20 10.69 12.79
C CYS A 100 1.40 9.26 13.33
N GLY A 101 0.97 8.97 14.57
CA GLY A 101 1.16 7.65 15.19
C GLY A 101 2.62 7.35 15.57
N PHE A 102 3.43 8.39 15.74
CA PHE A 102 4.87 8.33 15.99
C PHE A 102 5.26 8.42 17.47
N THR A 103 4.32 8.19 18.39
CA THR A 103 4.58 8.24 19.83
C THR A 103 4.78 6.88 20.48
N SER A 104 4.46 5.79 19.79
CA SER A 104 4.58 4.44 20.35
C SER A 104 4.78 3.39 19.27
N LEU A 105 5.38 2.27 19.66
CA LEU A 105 5.43 1.06 18.86
C LEU A 105 4.24 0.17 19.18
N SER A 106 3.51 -0.26 18.15
CA SER A 106 2.44 -1.25 18.23
C SER A 106 2.74 -2.42 17.28
N VAL A 107 3.16 -3.54 17.83
CA VAL A 107 3.31 -4.81 17.08
C VAL A 107 2.12 -5.71 17.40
N ARG A 108 1.41 -6.19 16.37
CA ARG A 108 0.22 -7.03 16.54
C ARG A 108 0.27 -8.27 15.66
N VAL A 109 -0.02 -9.42 16.26
CA VAL A 109 -0.34 -10.63 15.51
C VAL A 109 -1.75 -10.49 14.96
N VAL A 110 -1.92 -10.71 13.65
CA VAL A 110 -3.18 -10.54 12.93
C VAL A 110 -3.48 -11.77 12.08
N LYS A 111 -4.77 -11.97 11.78
CA LYS A 111 -5.21 -13.01 10.82
C LYS A 111 -4.86 -12.63 9.39
N GLU A 112 -5.07 -11.36 9.05
CA GLU A 112 -4.77 -10.77 7.75
C GLU A 112 -3.94 -9.50 7.95
N LEU A 113 -2.91 -9.30 7.13
CA LEU A 113 -2.08 -8.08 7.15
C LEU A 113 -2.92 -6.85 6.80
N VAL A 114 -3.73 -7.00 5.75
CA VAL A 114 -4.72 -6.03 5.30
C VAL A 114 -6.08 -6.73 5.31
N THR A 115 -6.96 -6.29 6.20
CA THR A 115 -8.27 -6.93 6.41
C THR A 115 -9.20 -6.65 5.23
N PHE A 116 -9.35 -7.63 4.34
CA PHE A 116 -10.15 -7.48 3.12
C PHE A 116 -11.61 -7.88 3.31
N MET A 117 -11.91 -8.74 4.28
CA MET A 117 -13.28 -9.14 4.59
C MET A 117 -13.54 -9.10 6.10
N SER A 118 -14.79 -8.85 6.48
CA SER A 118 -15.21 -8.89 7.89
C SER A 118 -15.13 -10.29 8.49
N ASP A 119 -15.28 -11.33 7.66
CA ASP A 119 -14.99 -12.72 8.01
C ASP A 119 -13.80 -13.21 7.16
N PRO A 120 -12.62 -13.45 7.76
CA PRO A 120 -11.44 -13.86 7.04
C PRO A 120 -11.69 -15.17 6.28
N LEU A 121 -11.24 -15.25 5.04
CA LEU A 121 -11.31 -16.49 4.28
C LEU A 121 -10.56 -17.60 5.03
N LEU A 122 -11.09 -18.82 4.94
CA LEU A 122 -10.43 -20.01 5.48
C LEU A 122 -9.03 -20.26 4.85
N LYS A 123 -8.76 -19.61 3.70
CA LYS A 123 -7.48 -19.57 3.00
C LYS A 123 -7.26 -18.17 2.42
N SER A 124 -6.05 -17.61 2.61
CA SER A 124 -5.65 -16.37 1.93
C SER A 124 -5.75 -16.51 0.41
N PRO A 125 -6.03 -15.43 -0.34
CA PRO A 125 -6.04 -15.45 -1.80
C PRO A 125 -4.69 -15.90 -2.34
N VAL A 126 -4.69 -16.78 -3.34
CA VAL A 126 -3.45 -17.27 -3.94
C VAL A 126 -2.91 -16.19 -4.88
N ILE A 127 -1.66 -15.75 -4.69
CA ILE A 127 -1.02 -14.70 -5.51
C ILE A 127 -1.00 -15.07 -7.01
N SER A 128 -1.00 -16.35 -7.37
CA SER A 128 -1.10 -16.80 -8.78
C SER A 128 -2.38 -16.36 -9.48
N ASN A 129 -3.41 -16.04 -8.71
CA ASN A 129 -4.69 -15.54 -9.19
C ASN A 129 -4.76 -14.01 -9.18
N ALA A 130 -3.69 -13.36 -8.72
CA ALA A 130 -3.56 -11.92 -8.75
C ALA A 130 -3.30 -11.46 -10.17
N GLY A 131 -3.63 -10.20 -10.37
CA GLY A 131 -3.38 -9.54 -11.61
C GLY A 131 -1.93 -9.23 -11.93
N ARG A 132 -1.65 -8.95 -13.20
CA ARG A 132 -0.42 -8.31 -13.67
C ARG A 132 -0.20 -6.95 -13.01
N HIS A 133 0.82 -6.85 -12.18
CA HIS A 133 1.31 -5.58 -11.65
C HIS A 133 1.78 -4.64 -12.77
N LEU A 134 1.43 -3.35 -12.67
CA LEU A 134 1.92 -2.28 -13.55
C LEU A 134 2.88 -1.39 -12.77
N SER A 135 4.05 -1.12 -13.34
CA SER A 135 4.91 -0.04 -12.86
C SER A 135 4.24 1.33 -13.05
N ALA A 136 4.74 2.37 -12.37
CA ALA A 136 4.19 3.72 -12.47
C ALA A 136 4.16 4.25 -13.92
N SER A 137 5.22 3.99 -14.70
CA SER A 137 5.31 4.40 -16.10
C SER A 137 4.35 3.62 -17.00
N GLU A 138 4.22 2.30 -16.80
CA GLU A 138 3.24 1.48 -17.52
C GLU A 138 1.81 1.90 -17.19
N PHE A 139 1.50 2.15 -15.91
CA PHE A 139 0.20 2.62 -15.47
C PHE A 139 -0.15 3.95 -16.12
N HIS A 140 0.76 4.92 -16.09
CA HIS A 140 0.58 6.21 -16.76
C HIS A 140 0.37 6.05 -18.27
N TYR A 141 1.17 5.20 -18.91
CA TYR A 141 1.06 4.90 -20.34
C TYR A 141 -0.30 4.29 -20.69
N VAL A 142 -0.77 3.27 -19.95
CA VAL A 142 -2.08 2.64 -20.16
C VAL A 142 -3.21 3.66 -20.03
N LEU A 143 -3.16 4.52 -19.02
CA LEU A 143 -4.16 5.58 -18.84
C LEU A 143 -4.15 6.60 -19.97
N HIS A 144 -2.98 7.04 -20.43
CA HIS A 144 -2.87 8.02 -21.50
C HIS A 144 -3.36 7.45 -22.84
N GLN A 145 -2.96 6.22 -23.17
CA GLN A 145 -3.41 5.54 -24.39
C GLN A 145 -4.93 5.38 -24.40
N ALA A 146 -5.53 4.96 -23.29
CA ALA A 146 -6.98 4.82 -23.19
C ALA A 146 -7.73 6.15 -23.31
N ALA A 147 -7.17 7.24 -22.77
CA ALA A 147 -7.75 8.58 -22.89
C ALA A 147 -7.74 9.10 -24.34
N GLU A 148 -6.68 8.82 -25.10
CA GLU A 148 -6.52 9.23 -26.50
C GLU A 148 -7.40 8.41 -27.46
N CYS A 149 -7.47 7.09 -27.26
CA CYS A 149 -8.28 6.20 -28.09
C CYS A 149 -9.79 6.48 -28.02
N GLY A 150 -10.27 7.08 -26.92
CA GLY A 150 -11.67 7.50 -26.77
C GLY A 150 -12.11 8.67 -27.68
N ASN A 151 -11.17 9.37 -28.32
CA ASN A 151 -11.45 10.52 -29.19
C ASN A 151 -11.21 10.26 -30.70
N ALA A 152 -10.74 9.08 -31.11
CA ALA A 152 -10.34 8.82 -32.49
C ALA A 152 -11.15 7.69 -33.15
N LEU A 153 -11.86 8.03 -34.22
CA LEU A 153 -12.50 7.12 -35.19
C LEU A 153 -11.52 6.14 -35.91
N GLN A 154 -10.31 5.92 -35.41
CA GLN A 154 -9.25 5.16 -36.08
C GLN A 154 -8.43 4.26 -35.14
N CYS A 155 -9.07 3.60 -34.17
CA CYS A 155 -8.45 2.51 -33.41
C CYS A 155 -9.04 1.15 -33.81
N GLU A 156 -9.17 0.89 -35.12
CA GLU A 156 -9.79 -0.33 -35.65
C GLU A 156 -8.93 -1.61 -35.51
N ALA A 157 -7.82 -1.64 -34.77
CA ALA A 157 -6.87 -2.75 -34.90
C ALA A 157 -6.42 -3.50 -33.64
N ARG A 158 -6.87 -3.21 -32.40
CA ARG A 158 -6.47 -4.07 -31.25
C ARG A 158 -7.22 -3.97 -29.92
N MET A 159 -8.18 -3.08 -29.76
CA MET A 159 -8.94 -2.94 -28.52
C MET A 159 -10.42 -3.01 -28.88
N GLN A 160 -10.93 -4.22 -29.08
CA GLN A 160 -12.38 -4.42 -29.08
C GLN A 160 -12.88 -4.07 -27.68
N ASN A 161 -13.27 -2.81 -27.48
CA ASN A 161 -14.24 -2.36 -26.48
C ASN A 161 -14.17 -3.06 -25.10
N GLU A 162 -12.97 -3.18 -24.53
CA GLU A 162 -12.85 -3.46 -23.10
C GLU A 162 -13.01 -2.11 -22.39
N ASP A 163 -14.18 -1.91 -21.79
CA ASP A 163 -14.50 -0.72 -21.02
C ASP A 163 -13.50 -0.60 -19.85
N LEU A 164 -12.44 0.17 -20.06
CA LEU A 164 -11.43 0.41 -19.03
C LEU A 164 -12.06 1.22 -17.90
N VAL A 165 -12.07 0.65 -16.70
CA VAL A 165 -12.49 1.31 -15.48
C VAL A 165 -11.31 1.49 -14.54
N LEU A 166 -11.25 2.65 -13.91
CA LEU A 166 -10.27 2.95 -12.87
C LEU A 166 -10.94 2.82 -11.51
N LEU A 167 -10.58 1.82 -10.71
CA LEU A 167 -11.14 1.63 -9.36
C LEU A 167 -10.21 2.23 -8.30
N ASP A 168 -10.69 3.21 -7.56
CA ASP A 168 -10.01 3.68 -6.34
C ASP A 168 -10.46 2.84 -5.15
N ALA A 169 -9.64 1.86 -4.78
CA ALA A 169 -9.96 0.91 -3.71
C ALA A 169 -9.64 1.42 -2.29
N ARG A 170 -9.27 2.69 -2.14
CA ARG A 170 -8.89 3.27 -0.84
C ARG A 170 -10.12 3.73 -0.05
N ASN A 171 -9.92 4.03 1.22
CA ASN A 171 -10.99 4.57 2.04
C ASN A 171 -11.33 6.00 1.64
N VAL A 172 -12.58 6.39 1.87
CA VAL A 172 -13.15 7.69 1.47
C VAL A 172 -12.33 8.90 1.94
N TYR A 173 -11.67 8.80 3.10
CA TYR A 173 -10.84 9.90 3.61
C TYR A 173 -9.52 10.07 2.82
N GLU A 174 -8.98 8.99 2.25
CA GLU A 174 -7.79 9.02 1.38
C GLU A 174 -8.17 9.55 0.00
N THR A 175 -9.27 9.04 -0.54
CA THR A 175 -9.81 9.43 -1.85
C THR A 175 -10.16 10.92 -1.93
N ARG A 176 -10.64 11.51 -0.81
CA ARG A 176 -10.93 12.95 -0.70
C ARG A 176 -9.69 13.84 -0.68
N ILE A 177 -8.54 13.34 -0.24
CA ILE A 177 -7.28 14.10 -0.28
C ILE A 177 -6.82 14.27 -1.73
N GLY A 178 -6.96 13.22 -2.53
CA GLY A 178 -6.67 13.25 -3.95
C GLY A 178 -6.87 11.90 -4.60
N LYS A 179 -7.28 11.91 -5.87
CA LYS A 179 -7.44 10.71 -6.69
C LYS A 179 -7.09 11.00 -8.15
N PHE A 180 -6.68 9.96 -8.87
CA PHE A 180 -6.49 10.04 -10.30
C PHE A 180 -7.81 10.38 -10.98
N LYS A 181 -7.75 11.32 -11.93
CA LYS A 181 -8.87 11.68 -12.80
C LYS A 181 -8.32 11.78 -14.21
N ILE A 182 -8.85 10.97 -15.10
CA ILE A 182 -8.45 10.94 -16.50
C ILE A 182 -9.69 11.20 -17.36
N LEU A 183 -9.53 12.02 -18.39
CA LEU A 183 -10.61 12.31 -19.32
C LEU A 183 -11.00 11.02 -20.06
N ASN A 184 -12.30 10.79 -20.24
CA ASN A 184 -12.86 9.62 -20.95
C ASN A 184 -12.63 8.25 -20.30
N ILE A 185 -12.12 8.17 -19.06
CA ILE A 185 -12.05 6.91 -18.30
C ILE A 185 -12.96 7.02 -17.07
N ASN A 186 -13.88 6.07 -16.92
CA ASN A 186 -14.76 6.04 -15.76
C ASN A 186 -13.96 5.65 -14.51
N THR A 187 -13.94 6.54 -13.51
CA THR A 187 -13.31 6.27 -12.21
C THR A 187 -14.38 5.85 -11.21
N LEU A 188 -14.32 4.58 -10.79
CA LEU A 188 -15.16 4.02 -9.75
C LEU A 188 -14.59 4.35 -8.38
N ASP A 189 -15.43 4.92 -7.52
CA ASP A 189 -15.12 5.27 -6.13
C ASP A 189 -16.16 4.59 -5.24
N PRO A 190 -15.77 3.58 -4.45
CA PRO A 190 -16.70 2.80 -3.66
C PRO A 190 -17.14 3.52 -2.37
N GLU A 191 -16.52 4.68 -2.05
CA GLU A 191 -16.81 5.49 -0.87
C GLU A 191 -16.76 4.71 0.47
N ILE A 192 -15.97 3.63 0.51
CA ILE A 192 -15.84 2.77 1.69
C ILE A 192 -15.16 3.49 2.86
N ARG A 193 -15.58 3.18 4.09
CA ARG A 193 -14.93 3.73 5.30
C ARG A 193 -13.78 2.85 5.79
N GLN A 194 -13.84 1.56 5.47
CA GLN A 194 -12.83 0.57 5.81
C GLN A 194 -12.66 -0.38 4.63
N TYR A 195 -11.43 -0.85 4.44
CA TYR A 195 -11.07 -1.70 3.30
C TYR A 195 -11.85 -3.03 3.28
N SER A 196 -12.28 -3.53 4.45
CA SER A 196 -13.10 -4.74 4.56
C SER A 196 -14.49 -4.63 3.92
N ASP A 197 -14.97 -3.41 3.65
CA ASP A 197 -16.26 -3.19 2.98
C ASP A 197 -16.15 -3.36 1.46
N LEU A 198 -14.93 -3.30 0.92
CA LEU A 198 -14.67 -3.34 -0.52
C LEU A 198 -15.18 -4.63 -1.14
N ALA A 199 -14.96 -5.78 -0.50
CA ALA A 199 -15.43 -7.08 -1.00
C ALA A 199 -16.95 -7.09 -1.21
N SER A 200 -17.71 -6.55 -0.26
CA SER A 200 -19.17 -6.45 -0.36
C SER A 200 -19.60 -5.51 -1.48
N TRP A 201 -18.86 -4.41 -1.67
CA TRP A 201 -19.13 -3.45 -2.74
C TRP A 201 -18.93 -4.09 -4.12
N ILE A 202 -17.82 -4.80 -4.34
CA ILE A 202 -17.50 -5.38 -5.66
C ILE A 202 -18.51 -6.47 -6.06
N LEU A 203 -19.09 -7.17 -5.08
CA LEU A 203 -20.11 -8.20 -5.31
C LEU A 203 -21.47 -7.64 -5.74
N ILE A 204 -21.68 -6.31 -5.76
CA ILE A 204 -22.92 -5.68 -6.21
C ILE A 204 -23.05 -5.82 -7.74
N PRO A 205 -24.05 -6.58 -8.25
CA PRO A 205 -24.11 -6.91 -9.68
C PRO A 205 -24.27 -5.71 -10.62
N SER A 206 -24.84 -4.61 -10.14
CA SER A 206 -25.09 -3.40 -10.93
C SER A 206 -23.84 -2.53 -11.14
N ILE A 207 -22.73 -2.78 -10.44
CA ILE A 207 -21.54 -1.93 -10.53
C ILE A 207 -20.81 -2.13 -11.84
N PHE A 208 -20.73 -3.38 -12.30
CA PHE A 208 -20.08 -3.76 -13.55
C PHE A 208 -21.08 -4.03 -14.67
N SER A 209 -22.36 -3.67 -14.52
CA SER A 209 -23.37 -3.92 -15.56
C SER A 209 -23.10 -3.19 -16.87
N HIS A 210 -22.26 -2.15 -16.83
CA HIS A 210 -21.80 -1.41 -18.00
C HIS A 210 -20.47 -1.92 -18.56
N VAL A 211 -19.80 -2.87 -17.88
CA VAL A 211 -18.52 -3.45 -18.29
C VAL A 211 -18.82 -4.79 -18.95
N SER A 212 -18.54 -4.90 -20.25
CA SER A 212 -18.68 -6.18 -20.97
C SER A 212 -17.59 -7.17 -20.55
N LEU A 213 -17.78 -7.89 -19.44
CA LEU A 213 -16.86 -8.95 -19.04
C LEU A 213 -16.92 -10.14 -20.00
N PRO A 214 -15.78 -10.65 -20.50
CA PRO A 214 -15.75 -11.78 -21.43
C PRO A 214 -16.31 -13.06 -20.79
N ALA A 215 -16.95 -13.89 -21.62
CA ALA A 215 -17.78 -15.03 -21.17
C ALA A 215 -17.05 -16.10 -20.34
N HIS A 216 -15.72 -16.15 -20.38
CA HIS A 216 -14.90 -17.08 -19.60
C HIS A 216 -14.73 -16.65 -18.12
N GLU A 217 -15.01 -15.40 -17.77
CA GLU A 217 -15.05 -14.92 -16.37
C GLU A 217 -16.46 -14.97 -15.76
N ARG A 218 -17.49 -15.14 -16.60
CA ARG A 218 -18.91 -15.13 -16.20
C ARG A 218 -19.34 -16.38 -15.41
N THR A 219 -18.59 -17.48 -15.50
CA THR A 219 -18.86 -18.76 -14.81
C THR A 219 -18.15 -18.90 -13.46
N SER A 220 -17.39 -17.89 -13.03
CA SER A 220 -16.70 -17.84 -11.73
C SER A 220 -17.33 -16.81 -10.78
N LEU A 221 -18.66 -16.78 -10.67
CA LEU A 221 -19.34 -15.96 -9.65
C LEU A 221 -19.22 -16.55 -8.23
N SER A 222 -18.57 -17.71 -8.08
CA SER A 222 -18.13 -18.30 -6.81
C SER A 222 -16.66 -18.01 -6.47
N GLY A 223 -15.96 -17.22 -7.29
CA GLY A 223 -14.53 -16.94 -7.17
C GLY A 223 -14.19 -15.63 -7.84
N LEU A 224 -14.72 -14.52 -7.31
CA LEU A 224 -14.48 -13.19 -7.85
C LEU A 224 -12.97 -12.84 -7.75
N HIS A 225 -12.31 -12.80 -8.89
CA HIS A 225 -10.95 -12.27 -9.03
C HIS A 225 -11.04 -10.75 -9.04
N VAL A 226 -10.94 -10.17 -7.86
CA VAL A 226 -10.92 -8.72 -7.70
C VAL A 226 -9.47 -8.25 -7.74
N TRP A 227 -9.21 -7.41 -8.72
CA TRP A 227 -7.99 -6.62 -8.76
C TRP A 227 -8.09 -5.45 -7.79
N ILE A 228 -7.32 -5.55 -6.71
CA ILE A 228 -7.12 -4.44 -5.79
C ILE A 228 -5.64 -4.15 -5.69
N GLY A 229 -5.18 -3.29 -6.59
CA GLY A 229 -3.93 -2.58 -6.36
C GLY A 229 -4.20 -1.54 -5.28
N THR A 230 -3.88 -1.87 -4.02
CA THR A 230 -3.63 -0.81 -3.05
C THR A 230 -2.36 -0.09 -3.50
N VAL A 231 -2.51 0.94 -4.32
CA VAL A 231 -1.43 1.89 -4.58
C VAL A 231 -1.26 2.74 -3.31
N LEU A 232 -0.58 2.18 -2.31
CA LEU A 232 0.17 2.99 -1.36
C LEU A 232 1.44 3.44 -2.09
N THR A 233 1.29 4.43 -2.99
CA THR A 233 2.42 5.23 -3.45
C THR A 233 2.83 6.12 -2.29
N ALA A 234 3.74 5.63 -1.47
CA ALA A 234 4.78 6.49 -0.91
C ALA A 234 5.75 6.80 -2.07
N GLU A 235 5.34 7.65 -3.01
CA GLU A 235 6.28 8.31 -3.91
C GLU A 235 6.45 9.75 -3.42
N LYS A 236 7.70 10.02 -3.01
CA LYS A 236 8.35 11.32 -2.84
C LYS A 236 7.54 12.50 -3.40
N VAL A 237 6.95 13.30 -2.51
CA VAL A 237 6.62 14.70 -2.80
C VAL A 237 7.91 15.50 -2.63
N GLU A 238 8.79 15.45 -3.62
CA GLU A 238 9.79 16.51 -3.81
C GLU A 238 9.10 17.66 -4.56
N GLY A 239 9.02 18.85 -3.94
CA GLY A 239 8.75 20.09 -4.67
C GLY A 239 7.48 20.87 -4.36
N LEU A 240 6.91 20.78 -3.15
CA LEU A 240 6.03 21.85 -2.65
C LEU A 240 6.80 22.71 -1.64
N HIS A 241 7.39 23.78 -2.16
CA HIS A 241 7.78 24.92 -1.35
C HIS A 241 6.50 25.56 -0.80
N TYR A 242 6.41 25.63 0.54
CA TYR A 242 5.48 26.54 1.22
C TYR A 242 5.92 27.99 1.02
#